data_AF-B5GKY9-F1
#
_entry.id   AF-B5GKY9-F1
#
_cell.length_a   1.000
_cell.length_b   1.000
_cell.length_c   1.000
_cell.angle_alpha   90.00
_cell.angle_beta   90.00
_cell.angle_gamma   90.00
#
_symmetry.space_group_name_H-M   'P 1'
#
loop_
_entity.id
_entity.type
_entity.pdbx_description
1 polymer ?
#
loop_
_entity_poly.entity_id
_entity_poly.type
_entity_poly.pdbx_seq_one_letter_code
_entity_poly.pdbx_strand_id
1 'polypeptide(L)'
;MRDRIACALTRVLRLLLPARGRHRTTAPPTAPVVPVPEPVPVSPWTRPWTGPSSATARAIFTAPETRGLTLEQRERFYATAWAELGRDYPHAAASGETSTLR
;
A
#
# COMPACT_ATOMS: atom_id res chain seq x y z
N MET A 1 -23.33 -3.99 -1.91
CA MET A 1 -22.40 -3.67 -0.79
C MET A 1 -21.39 -2.60 -1.19
N ARG A 2 -20.73 -2.74 -2.35
CA ARG A 2 -19.78 -1.76 -2.91
C ARG A 2 -20.34 -0.33 -3.02
N ASP A 3 -21.61 -0.21 -3.39
CA ASP A 3 -22.24 1.11 -3.60
C ASP A 3 -22.49 1.86 -2.29
N ARG A 4 -22.77 1.14 -1.19
CA ARG A 4 -22.95 1.74 0.14
C ARG A 4 -21.63 2.34 0.65
N ILE A 5 -20.52 1.63 0.41
CA ILE A 5 -19.17 2.10 0.77
C ILE A 5 -18.83 3.35 -0.05
N ALA A 6 -19.06 3.33 -1.36
CA ALA A 6 -18.80 4.48 -2.23
C ALA A 6 -19.63 5.71 -1.82
N CYS A 7 -20.91 5.53 -1.50
CA CYS A 7 -21.79 6.60 -1.03
C CYS A 7 -21.32 7.19 0.32
N ALA A 8 -20.93 6.34 1.27
CA ALA A 8 -20.41 6.78 2.56
C ALA A 8 -19.11 7.60 2.41
N LEU A 9 -18.15 7.10 1.63
CA LEU A 9 -16.89 7.79 1.37
C LEU A 9 -17.10 9.14 0.69
N THR A 10 -17.98 9.19 -0.32
CA THR A 10 -18.29 10.42 -1.03
C THR A 10 -18.91 11.48 -0.10
N ARG A 11 -19.78 11.07 0.83
CA ARG A 11 -20.36 11.97 1.83
C ARG A 11 -19.31 12.53 2.77
N VAL A 12 -18.43 11.67 3.30
CA VAL A 12 -17.34 12.09 4.20
C VAL A 12 -16.39 13.05 3.48
N LEU A 13 -16.00 12.76 2.24
CA LEU A 13 -15.12 13.62 1.45
C LEU A 13 -15.75 15.00 1.18
N ARG A 14 -17.05 15.06 0.89
CA ARG A 14 -17.77 16.34 0.73
C ARG A 14 -17.84 17.17 2.01
N LEU A 15 -17.86 16.53 3.18
CA LEU A 15 -17.85 17.22 4.47
C LEU A 15 -16.45 17.71 4.85
N LEU A 16 -15.41 16.95 4.49
CA LEU A 16 -14.02 17.23 4.87
C LEU A 16 -13.30 18.19 3.91
N LEU A 17 -13.68 18.23 2.63
CA LEU A 17 -13.09 19.15 1.67
C LEU A 17 -13.98 20.39 1.55
N PRO A 18 -13.60 21.56 2.13
CA PRO A 18 -14.25 22.80 1.78
C PRO A 18 -14.09 23.00 0.27
N ALA A 19 -15.19 23.34 -0.41
CA ALA A 19 -15.19 23.69 -1.82
C ALA A 19 -14.28 24.92 -2.05
N ARG A 20 -12.98 24.71 -2.18
CA ARG A 20 -11.98 25.76 -2.41
C ARG A 20 -11.96 26.11 -3.90
N GLY A 21 -13.07 26.66 -4.37
CA GLY A 21 -13.05 27.60 -5.48
C GLY A 21 -12.66 28.97 -4.94
N ARG A 22 -11.40 29.37 -5.09
CA ARG A 22 -11.00 30.78 -5.13
C ARG A 22 -9.64 30.90 -5.82
N HIS A 23 -9.68 31.20 -7.11
CA HIS A 23 -8.56 31.78 -7.83
C HIS A 23 -8.11 33.04 -7.08
N ARG A 24 -6.92 33.00 -6.47
CA ARG A 24 -6.18 34.21 -6.11
C ARG A 24 -5.19 34.48 -7.23
N THR A 25 -5.62 35.34 -8.16
CA THR A 25 -4.69 36.16 -8.94
C THR A 25 -4.22 37.33 -8.06
N THR A 26 -2.99 37.77 -8.33
CA THR A 26 -2.33 39.02 -7.92
C THR A 26 -1.36 38.94 -6.73
N ALA A 27 -0.08 38.69 -7.03
CA ALA A 27 1.05 39.65 -6.91
C ALA A 27 2.38 38.95 -7.28
N PRO A 28 3.34 39.62 -7.93
CA PRO A 28 4.64 39.02 -8.28
C PRO A 28 5.53 38.87 -7.02
N PRO A 29 6.29 37.77 -6.89
CA PRO A 29 7.18 37.58 -5.74
C PRO A 29 8.46 38.41 -5.90
N THR A 30 8.73 39.25 -4.89
CA THR A 30 10.09 39.70 -4.54
C THR A 30 11.01 38.48 -4.43
N ALA A 31 12.19 38.55 -5.04
CA ALA A 31 13.15 37.45 -5.10
C ALA A 31 13.48 36.89 -3.71
N PRO A 32 13.21 35.60 -3.43
CA PRO A 32 13.63 34.98 -2.19
C PRO A 32 15.11 34.57 -2.28
N VAL A 33 15.87 34.91 -1.25
CA VAL A 33 17.11 34.21 -0.87
C VAL A 33 16.83 32.72 -0.95
N VAL A 34 17.72 31.94 -1.57
CA VAL A 34 17.55 30.49 -1.77
C VAL A 34 18.03 29.76 -0.51
N PRO A 35 17.15 29.33 0.42
CA PRO A 35 17.53 28.29 1.36
C PRO A 35 17.69 26.99 0.58
N VAL A 36 18.78 26.27 0.86
CA VAL A 36 18.96 24.89 0.41
C VAL A 36 17.75 24.09 0.90
N PRO A 37 16.93 23.49 0.00
CA PRO A 37 15.75 22.76 0.44
C PRO A 37 16.19 21.53 1.22
N GLU A 38 15.84 21.48 2.51
CA GLU A 38 15.89 20.23 3.27
C GLU A 38 14.99 19.19 2.57
N PRO A 39 15.39 17.91 2.52
CA PRO A 39 14.58 16.88 1.90
C PRO A 39 13.24 16.78 2.66
N VAL A 40 12.16 17.21 2.00
CA VAL A 40 10.81 17.08 2.53
C VAL A 40 10.55 15.59 2.78
N PRO A 41 10.11 15.17 3.98
CA PRO A 41 9.79 13.78 4.23
C PRO A 41 8.73 13.32 3.26
N VAL A 42 9.11 12.42 2.37
CA VAL A 42 8.21 11.85 1.36
C VAL A 42 7.18 11.03 2.12
N SER A 43 5.92 11.47 2.10
CA SER A 43 4.85 10.68 2.71
C SER A 43 4.88 9.27 2.11
N PRO A 44 4.84 8.20 2.94
CA PRO A 44 4.83 6.83 2.44
C PRO A 44 3.65 6.56 1.50
N TRP A 45 2.61 7.38 1.57
CA TRP A 45 1.41 7.32 0.73
C TRP A 45 1.57 7.99 -0.64
N THR A 46 2.64 8.77 -0.86
CA THR A 46 2.93 9.40 -2.17
C THR A 46 3.60 8.42 -3.13
N ARG A 47 4.24 7.38 -2.61
CA ARG A 47 4.90 6.36 -3.44
C ARG A 47 3.85 5.43 -4.05
N PRO A 48 3.84 5.25 -5.38
CA PRO A 48 2.98 4.26 -6.01
C PRO A 48 3.24 2.87 -5.40
N TRP A 49 2.16 2.11 -5.18
CA TRP A 49 2.26 0.72 -4.73
C TRP A 49 3.14 -0.08 -5.69
N THR A 50 4.22 -0.65 -5.17
CA THR A 50 5.18 -1.43 -5.97
C THR A 50 4.83 -2.91 -6.01
N GLY A 51 3.78 -3.37 -5.34
CA GLY A 51 3.40 -4.77 -5.35
C GLY A 51 2.58 -5.16 -6.58
N PRO A 52 2.14 -6.43 -6.66
CA PRO A 52 1.30 -6.91 -7.74
C PRO A 52 -0.04 -6.17 -7.77
N SER A 53 -0.69 -6.22 -8.94
CA SER A 53 -2.05 -5.70 -9.08
C SER A 53 -3.00 -6.42 -8.12
N SER A 54 -4.08 -5.74 -7.72
CA SER A 54 -5.09 -6.33 -6.85
C SER A 54 -5.75 -7.57 -7.46
N ALA A 55 -5.90 -7.61 -8.79
CA ALA A 55 -6.42 -8.78 -9.51
C ALA A 55 -5.46 -9.97 -9.40
N THR A 56 -4.16 -9.74 -9.61
CA THR A 56 -3.12 -10.77 -9.48
C THR A 56 -3.05 -11.31 -8.05
N ALA A 57 -3.01 -10.43 -7.05
CA ALA A 57 -2.98 -10.85 -5.65
C ALA A 57 -4.23 -11.68 -5.28
N ARG A 58 -5.40 -11.28 -5.77
CA ARG A 58 -6.64 -12.02 -5.52
C ARG A 58 -6.64 -13.40 -6.17
N ALA A 59 -6.12 -13.53 -7.38
CA ALA A 59 -5.98 -14.82 -8.05
C ALA A 59 -5.15 -15.79 -7.21
N ILE A 60 -4.01 -15.34 -6.67
CA ILE A 60 -3.15 -16.15 -5.79
C ILE A 60 -3.89 -16.59 -4.52
N PHE A 61 -4.54 -15.65 -3.81
CA PHE A 61 -5.19 -15.97 -2.53
C PHE A 61 -6.49 -16.77 -2.67
N THR A 62 -7.10 -16.79 -3.86
CA THR A 62 -8.36 -17.52 -4.12
C THR A 62 -8.19 -18.74 -5.02
N ALA A 63 -6.94 -19.08 -5.34
CA ALA A 63 -6.54 -20.20 -6.17
C ALA A 63 -7.20 -21.51 -5.66
N PRO A 64 -7.92 -22.26 -6.52
CA PRO A 64 -8.62 -23.48 -6.11
C PRO A 64 -7.69 -24.54 -5.51
N GLU A 65 -6.43 -24.57 -5.91
CA GLU A 65 -5.37 -25.47 -5.44
C GLU A 65 -5.08 -25.31 -3.94
N THR A 66 -5.40 -24.14 -3.38
CA THR A 66 -5.23 -23.88 -1.94
C THR A 66 -6.36 -24.47 -1.09
N ARG A 67 -7.45 -24.92 -1.70
CA ARG A 67 -8.60 -25.50 -0.99
C ARG A 67 -8.24 -26.91 -0.54
N GLY A 68 -8.09 -27.09 0.78
CA GLY A 68 -7.74 -28.37 1.39
C GLY A 68 -6.28 -28.47 1.82
N LEU A 69 -5.45 -27.48 1.48
CA LEU A 69 -4.12 -27.36 2.06
C LEU A 69 -4.20 -26.95 3.54
N THR A 70 -3.28 -27.47 4.33
CA THR A 70 -3.03 -26.96 5.69
C THR A 70 -2.58 -25.49 5.63
N LEU A 71 -2.66 -24.79 6.76
CA LEU A 71 -2.22 -23.39 6.84
C LEU A 71 -0.78 -23.24 6.34
N GLU A 72 0.14 -24.07 6.82
CA GLU A 72 1.55 -24.02 6.46
C GLU A 72 1.80 -24.28 4.96
N GLN A 73 1.08 -25.22 4.36
CA GLN A 73 1.17 -25.49 2.92
C GLN A 73 0.63 -24.33 2.08
N ARG A 74 -0.46 -23.69 2.54
CA ARG A 74 -1.02 -22.49 1.92
C ARG A 74 -0.03 -21.33 1.94
N GLU A 75 0.60 -21.10 3.08
CA GLU A 75 1.59 -20.04 3.22
C GLU A 75 2.82 -20.27 2.34
N ARG A 76 3.31 -21.52 2.24
CA ARG A 76 4.36 -21.90 1.28
C ARG A 76 3.93 -21.66 -0.16
N PHE A 77 2.69 -22.02 -0.51
CA PHE A 77 2.14 -21.76 -1.85
C PHE A 77 2.12 -20.27 -2.17
N TYR A 78 1.67 -19.42 -1.24
CA TYR A 78 1.68 -17.96 -1.42
C TYR A 78 3.10 -17.42 -1.58
N ALA A 79 4.04 -17.88 -0.76
CA ALA A 79 5.43 -17.47 -0.85
C ALA A 79 6.03 -17.79 -2.23
N THR A 80 5.80 -18.99 -2.75
CA THR A 80 6.24 -19.39 -4.10
C THR A 80 5.59 -18.53 -5.18
N ALA A 81 4.27 -18.36 -5.14
CA ALA A 81 3.54 -17.58 -6.15
C ALA A 81 3.97 -16.10 -6.18
N TRP A 82 4.34 -15.52 -5.04
CA TRP A 82 4.90 -14.17 -4.97
C TRP A 82 6.36 -14.10 -5.44
N ALA A 83 7.17 -15.12 -5.13
CA ALA A 83 8.55 -15.21 -5.61
C ALA A 83 8.61 -15.32 -7.15
N GLU A 84 7.68 -16.05 -7.77
CA GLU A 84 7.53 -16.12 -9.23
C GLU A 84 7.19 -14.76 -9.87
N LEU A 85 6.55 -13.86 -9.12
CA LEU A 85 6.32 -12.47 -9.52
C LEU A 85 7.53 -11.56 -9.29
N GLY A 86 8.66 -12.11 -8.83
CA GLY A 86 9.86 -11.35 -8.47
C GLY A 86 9.65 -10.48 -7.23
N ARG A 87 8.79 -10.91 -6.30
CA ARG A 87 8.45 -10.17 -5.10
C ARG A 87 8.70 -11.02 -3.86
N ASP A 88 9.34 -10.41 -2.87
CA ASP A 88 9.47 -11.04 -1.56
C ASP A 88 8.14 -11.04 -0.84
N TYR A 89 7.69 -12.24 -0.45
CA TYR A 89 6.55 -12.43 0.42
C TYR A 89 7.05 -12.63 1.85
N PRO A 90 6.71 -11.76 2.81
CA PRO A 90 7.15 -11.91 4.19
C PRO A 90 6.39 -13.07 4.83
N HIS A 91 6.87 -14.28 4.59
CA HIS A 91 6.43 -15.47 5.30
C HIS A 91 7.18 -15.52 6.63
N ALA A 92 6.44 -15.47 7.74
CA ALA A 92 6.98 -15.90 9.03
C ALA A 92 7.09 -17.44 9.00
N ALA A 93 8.06 -17.95 8.24
CA ALA A 93 8.62 -19.24 8.60
C ALA A 93 9.08 -19.02 10.03
N ALA A 94 8.68 -19.89 10.96
CA ALA A 94 9.25 -19.85 12.29
C ALA A 94 10.77 -19.91 12.10
N SER A 95 11.41 -18.74 12.13
CA SER A 95 12.80 -18.60 12.45
C SER A 95 12.82 -19.04 13.89
N GLY A 96 12.95 -20.35 14.07
CA GLY A 96 13.47 -20.95 15.26
C GLY A 96 14.90 -20.44 15.41
N GLU A 97 15.05 -19.14 15.69
CA GLU A 97 16.13 -18.64 16.51
C GLU A 97 15.86 -19.21 17.90
N THR A 98 16.16 -20.50 18.02
CA THR A 98 16.68 -21.07 19.25
C THR A 98 18.02 -20.39 19.46
N SER A 99 17.98 -19.14 19.96
CA SER A 99 19.10 -18.53 20.66
C SER A 99 19.23 -19.24 22.00
N THR A 100 19.72 -20.48 21.92
CA THR A 100 20.23 -21.25 23.04
C THR A 100 21.74 -21.26 22.92
N LEU A 101 22.38 -20.45 23.77
CA LEU A 101 23.73 -20.61 24.31
C LEU A 101 24.91 -20.70 23.32
N ARG A 102 25.74 -19.65 23.31
CA ARG A 102 27.12 -19.78 23.81
C ARG A 102 27.66 -18.47 24.37
#